data_AF-A0A835PTZ0-F1
#
_entry.id   AF-A0A835PTZ0-F1
#
_cell.length_a   1.000
_cell.length_b   1.000
_cell.length_c   1.000
_cell.angle_alpha   90.00
_cell.angle_beta   90.00
_cell.angle_gamma   90.00
#
_symmetry.space_group_name_H-M   'P 1'
#
loop_
_entity.id
_entity.type
_entity.pdbx_description
1 polymer ?
#
loop_
_entity_poly.entity_id
_entity_poly.type
_entity_poly.pdbx_seq_one_letter_code
_entity_poly.pdbx_strand_id
1 'polypeptide(L)'
;MEKDESLNKILELKEIEAEMSNSIEWERRPAQEREERMRQFHSRENIVRFDMKLANEDVGMLAFTSEQIPSPFLLPEMVERVASMLNYFLLQLVGPQRKSLSVKDPEKYEFRPKQLLKQIVEIYVHIARGDKGNVFPAAVSKDGRSYNAQLFTAAADILWKIGGDANIIKEFIELGNKAKAAASEAMDAEAALGEIPDEFLDPIQYTLMKDPVILPSSKISIDRAVIQRHLLSDNTDPFNRSHLTQDMLIPNVELKARIEDFIRRQGLRK
;
A
#
# COMPACT_ATOMS: atom_id res chain seq x y z
N MET A 1 1.63 -1.69 -10.31
CA MET A 1 1.70 -2.70 -11.39
C MET A 1 3.03 -3.46 -11.34
N GLU A 2 4.16 -2.83 -11.01
CA GLU A 2 5.47 -3.51 -10.87
C GLU A 2 5.62 -4.44 -9.65
N LYS A 3 4.81 -4.31 -8.59
CA LYS A 3 4.98 -5.10 -7.34
C LYS A 3 4.40 -6.53 -7.37
N ASP A 4 3.40 -6.82 -8.21
CA ASP A 4 2.92 -8.20 -8.41
C ASP A 4 3.91 -9.03 -9.24
N GLU A 5 4.81 -8.37 -9.96
CA GLU A 5 5.78 -9.00 -10.83
C GLU A 5 6.89 -9.71 -10.03
N SER A 6 7.34 -9.14 -8.91
CA SER A 6 8.41 -9.74 -8.08
C SER A 6 7.95 -10.99 -7.31
N LEU A 7 6.71 -10.99 -6.81
CA LEU A 7 6.10 -12.17 -6.18
C LEU A 7 5.89 -13.31 -7.19
N ASN A 8 5.43 -12.99 -8.40
CA ASN A 8 5.29 -13.97 -9.48
C ASN A 8 6.64 -14.57 -9.88
N LYS A 9 7.71 -13.75 -9.95
CA LYS A 9 9.07 -14.24 -10.23
C LYS A 9 9.56 -15.26 -9.19
N ILE A 10 9.23 -15.06 -7.90
CA ILE A 10 9.58 -16.03 -6.83
C ILE A 10 8.79 -17.33 -6.98
N LEU A 11 7.51 -17.26 -7.34
CA LEU A 11 6.69 -18.45 -7.59
C LEU A 11 7.22 -19.26 -8.76
N GLU A 12 7.54 -18.61 -9.89
CA GLU A 12 8.12 -19.27 -11.05
C GLU A 12 9.50 -19.89 -10.74
N LEU A 13 10.32 -19.21 -9.92
CA LEU A 13 11.60 -19.76 -9.47
C LEU A 13 11.42 -21.05 -8.65
N LYS A 14 10.41 -21.09 -7.76
CA LYS A 14 10.07 -22.27 -6.98
C LYS A 14 9.56 -23.42 -7.83
N GLU A 15 8.78 -23.13 -8.87
CA GLU A 15 8.30 -24.15 -9.81
C GLU A 15 9.48 -24.83 -10.52
N ILE A 16 10.42 -24.04 -11.05
CA ILE A 16 11.62 -24.58 -11.71
C ILE A 16 12.48 -25.35 -10.71
N GLU A 17 12.64 -24.85 -9.48
CA GLU A 17 13.38 -25.56 -8.42
C GLU A 17 12.70 -26.89 -8.03
N ALA A 18 11.37 -26.93 -7.99
CA ALA A 18 10.60 -28.14 -7.73
C ALA A 18 10.76 -29.17 -8.86
N GLU A 19 10.67 -28.74 -10.12
CA GLU A 19 10.94 -29.58 -11.30
C GLU A 19 12.35 -30.19 -11.25
N MET A 20 13.36 -29.38 -10.95
CA MET A 20 14.75 -29.83 -10.86
C MET A 20 15.00 -30.78 -9.69
N SER A 21 14.24 -30.65 -8.59
CA SER A 21 14.35 -31.52 -7.43
C SER A 21 13.72 -32.91 -7.63
N ASN A 22 12.83 -33.08 -8.62
CA ASN A 22 12.28 -34.37 -9.01
C ASN A 22 13.22 -35.07 -10.01
N SER A 23 14.30 -35.69 -9.51
CA SER A 23 15.35 -36.31 -10.33
C SER A 23 14.83 -37.29 -11.39
N ILE A 24 13.76 -38.04 -11.09
CA ILE A 24 13.19 -39.04 -12.01
C ILE A 24 12.53 -38.38 -13.22
N GLU A 25 11.70 -37.35 -13.00
CA GLU A 25 11.07 -36.62 -14.11
C GLU A 25 12.05 -35.70 -14.81
N TRP A 26 12.99 -35.13 -14.07
CA TRP A 26 14.04 -34.27 -14.63
C TRP A 26 14.92 -35.03 -15.61
N GLU A 27 15.42 -36.21 -15.25
CA GLU A 27 16.28 -37.03 -16.12
C GLU A 27 15.56 -37.58 -17.36
N ARG A 28 14.22 -37.70 -17.33
CA ARG A 28 13.42 -38.07 -18.50
C ARG A 28 13.36 -36.97 -19.56
N ARG A 29 13.65 -35.71 -19.21
CA ARG A 29 13.60 -34.58 -20.15
C ARG A 29 14.82 -34.60 -21.10
N PRO A 30 14.65 -34.21 -22.38
CA PRO A 30 15.76 -34.06 -23.32
C PRO A 30 16.85 -33.12 -22.78
N ALA A 31 18.12 -33.40 -23.12
CA ALA A 31 19.26 -32.60 -22.64
C ALA A 31 19.11 -31.11 -22.99
N GLN A 32 18.62 -30.79 -24.18
CA GLN A 32 18.40 -29.41 -24.62
C GLN A 32 17.34 -28.69 -23.77
N GLU A 33 16.26 -29.39 -23.38
CA GLU A 33 15.22 -28.81 -22.52
C GLU A 33 15.74 -28.57 -21.10
N ARG A 34 16.54 -29.49 -20.57
CA ARG A 34 17.20 -29.32 -19.26
C ARG A 34 18.16 -28.13 -19.25
N GLU A 35 18.97 -27.96 -20.29
CA GLU A 35 19.86 -26.80 -20.42
C GLU A 35 19.09 -25.48 -20.49
N GLU A 36 18.02 -25.42 -21.28
CA GLU A 36 17.19 -24.22 -21.39
C GLU A 36 16.53 -23.86 -20.06
N ARG A 37 15.94 -24.84 -19.38
CA ARG A 37 15.35 -24.65 -18.04
C ARG A 37 16.40 -24.19 -17.01
N MET A 38 17.62 -24.72 -17.06
CA MET A 38 18.71 -24.30 -16.18
C MET A 38 19.19 -22.87 -16.48
N ARG A 39 19.24 -22.46 -17.75
CA ARG A 39 19.51 -21.06 -18.12
C ARG A 39 18.43 -20.12 -17.58
N GLN A 40 17.16 -20.50 -17.74
CA GLN A 40 16.02 -19.72 -17.22
C GLN A 40 16.06 -19.64 -15.70
N PHE A 41 16.39 -20.74 -15.01
CA PHE A 41 16.57 -20.76 -13.56
C PHE A 41 17.63 -19.75 -13.12
N HIS A 42 18.84 -19.80 -13.69
CA HIS A 42 19.93 -18.89 -13.31
C HIS A 42 19.63 -17.43 -13.64
N SER A 43 18.96 -17.16 -14.76
CA SER A 43 18.53 -15.80 -15.12
C SER A 43 17.55 -15.26 -14.07
N ARG A 44 16.50 -16.03 -13.75
CA ARG A 44 15.48 -15.65 -12.76
C ARG A 44 16.08 -15.51 -11.35
N GLU A 45 16.97 -16.41 -10.97
CA GLU A 45 17.68 -16.38 -9.69
C GLU A 45 18.48 -15.08 -9.53
N ASN A 46 19.20 -14.66 -10.57
CA ASN A 46 19.95 -13.40 -10.53
C ASN A 46 19.02 -12.18 -10.41
N ILE A 47 17.89 -12.18 -11.13
CA ILE A 47 16.89 -11.10 -11.06
C ILE A 47 16.30 -11.02 -9.65
N VAL A 48 15.83 -12.14 -9.10
CA VAL A 48 15.22 -12.16 -7.75
C VAL A 48 16.21 -11.69 -6.70
N ARG A 49 17.47 -12.15 -6.75
CA ARG A 49 18.51 -11.71 -5.80
C ARG A 49 18.77 -10.19 -5.93
N PHE A 50 18.85 -9.67 -7.14
CA PHE A 50 19.05 -8.23 -7.37
C PHE A 50 17.86 -7.40 -6.85
N ASP A 51 16.64 -7.79 -7.22
CA ASP A 51 15.40 -7.11 -6.80
C ASP A 51 15.25 -7.11 -5.27
N MET A 52 15.57 -8.22 -4.60
CA MET A 52 15.53 -8.31 -3.13
C MET A 52 16.59 -7.44 -2.45
N LYS A 53 17.81 -7.40 -3.00
CA LYS A 53 18.86 -6.53 -2.49
C LYS A 53 18.45 -5.07 -2.56
N LEU A 54 17.94 -4.65 -3.72
CA LEU A 54 17.47 -3.29 -3.93
C LEU A 54 16.32 -2.94 -2.97
N ALA A 55 15.35 -3.84 -2.81
CA ALA A 55 14.24 -3.64 -1.88
C ALA A 55 14.71 -3.47 -0.42
N ASN A 56 15.71 -4.24 0.03
CA ASN A 56 16.29 -4.08 1.36
C ASN A 56 16.99 -2.71 1.54
N GLU A 57 17.72 -2.25 0.52
CA GLU A 57 18.38 -0.94 0.53
C GLU A 57 17.35 0.20 0.54
N ASP A 58 16.33 0.13 -0.31
CA ASP A 58 15.26 1.14 -0.39
C ASP A 58 14.46 1.25 0.91
N VAL A 59 14.06 0.11 1.49
CA VAL A 59 13.35 0.09 2.78
C VAL A 59 14.26 0.56 3.91
N GLY A 60 15.55 0.23 3.87
CA GLY A 60 16.54 0.76 4.80
C GLY A 60 16.66 2.28 4.73
N MET A 61 16.73 2.84 3.52
CA MET A 61 16.77 4.29 3.30
C MET A 61 15.47 4.96 3.77
N LEU A 62 14.30 4.35 3.53
CA LEU A 62 13.02 4.85 4.03
C LEU A 62 12.94 4.80 5.56
N ALA A 63 13.42 3.73 6.20
CA ALA A 63 13.49 3.62 7.66
C ALA A 63 14.35 4.73 8.27
N PHE A 64 15.55 4.94 7.72
CA PHE A 64 16.43 6.04 8.14
C PHE A 64 15.79 7.42 7.91
N THR A 65 15.24 7.66 6.71
CA THR A 65 14.67 8.96 6.36
C THR A 65 13.43 9.29 7.20
N SER A 66 12.56 8.32 7.44
CA SER A 66 11.37 8.50 8.29
C SER A 66 11.72 8.80 9.74
N GLU A 67 12.82 8.25 10.26
CA GLU A 67 13.32 8.56 11.60
C GLU A 67 13.78 10.02 11.72
N GLN A 68 14.51 10.50 10.72
CA GLN A 68 15.11 11.83 10.74
C GLN A 68 14.10 12.94 10.40
N ILE A 69 13.26 12.71 9.39
CA ILE A 69 12.32 13.69 8.82
C ILE A 69 10.96 13.04 8.48
N PRO A 70 10.07 12.84 9.46
CA PRO A 70 8.76 12.23 9.22
C PRO A 70 7.77 13.16 8.48
N SER A 71 7.98 14.48 8.51
CA SER A 71 7.02 15.47 7.99
C SER A 71 6.67 15.33 6.50
N PRO A 72 7.59 15.00 5.56
CA PRO A 72 7.23 14.85 4.14
C PRO A 72 6.31 13.66 3.88
N PHE A 73 6.37 12.61 4.72
CA PHE A 73 5.49 11.44 4.62
C PHE A 73 4.05 11.73 5.06
N LEU A 74 3.84 12.83 5.79
CA LEU A 74 2.54 13.25 6.31
C LEU A 74 1.83 14.28 5.42
N LEU A 75 2.44 14.67 4.30
CA LEU A 75 1.81 15.56 3.33
C LEU A 75 0.56 14.90 2.73
N PRO A 76 -0.52 15.65 2.43
CA PRO A 76 -1.76 15.10 1.90
C PRO A 76 -1.60 14.22 0.66
N GLU A 77 -0.63 14.56 -0.20
CA GLU A 77 -0.34 13.85 -1.45
C GLU A 77 0.45 12.55 -1.22
N MET A 78 1.10 12.40 -0.06
CA MET A 78 2.03 11.32 0.28
C MET A 78 1.47 10.32 1.29
N VAL A 79 0.76 10.81 2.31
CA VAL A 79 0.39 10.01 3.48
C VAL A 79 -0.40 8.75 3.14
N GLU A 80 -1.36 8.85 2.21
CA GLU A 80 -2.14 7.70 1.76
C GLU A 80 -1.29 6.70 0.97
N ARG A 81 -0.36 7.17 0.13
CA ARG A 81 0.52 6.30 -0.68
C ARG A 81 1.46 5.50 0.22
N VAL A 82 2.04 6.17 1.21
CA VAL A 82 2.94 5.55 2.17
C VAL A 82 2.17 4.57 3.04
N ALA A 83 0.98 4.95 3.53
CA ALA A 83 0.11 4.06 4.28
C ALA A 83 -0.27 2.78 3.49
N SER A 84 -0.76 2.91 2.25
CA SER A 84 -1.07 1.74 1.40
C SER A 84 0.16 0.89 1.12
N MET A 85 1.32 1.52 0.89
CA MET A 85 2.59 0.80 0.65
C MET A 85 2.99 -0.03 1.87
N LEU A 86 2.94 0.54 3.06
CA LEU A 86 3.29 -0.14 4.29
C LEU A 86 2.28 -1.24 4.63
N ASN A 87 0.98 -0.99 4.44
CA ASN A 87 -0.07 -1.99 4.68
C ASN A 87 0.11 -3.20 3.77
N TYR A 88 0.46 -2.96 2.49
CA TYR A 88 0.78 -4.02 1.56
C TYR A 88 1.96 -4.87 2.05
N PHE A 89 3.07 -4.24 2.47
CA PHE A 89 4.21 -4.99 3.00
C PHE A 89 3.85 -5.77 4.28
N LEU A 90 3.07 -5.18 5.18
CA LEU A 90 2.61 -5.83 6.39
C LEU A 90 1.76 -7.07 6.07
N LEU A 91 0.82 -6.95 5.12
CA LEU A 91 0.01 -8.06 4.63
C LEU A 91 0.85 -9.18 4.03
N GLN A 92 1.85 -8.84 3.21
CA GLN A 92 2.73 -9.84 2.57
C GLN A 92 3.61 -10.57 3.59
N LEU A 93 4.14 -9.87 4.59
CA LEU A 93 5.06 -10.44 5.58
C LEU A 93 4.35 -11.24 6.68
N VAL A 94 3.13 -10.83 7.07
CA VAL A 94 2.43 -11.37 8.25
C VAL A 94 1.17 -12.13 7.86
N GLY A 95 0.55 -11.77 6.74
CA GLY A 95 -0.71 -12.32 6.29
C GLY A 95 -0.62 -13.75 5.72
N PRO A 96 -1.75 -14.27 5.21
CA PRO A 96 -1.85 -15.66 4.74
C PRO A 96 -0.90 -15.97 3.58
N GLN A 97 -0.58 -14.95 2.76
CA GLN A 97 0.33 -15.07 1.64
C GLN A 97 1.81 -15.22 2.04
N ARG A 98 2.19 -15.07 3.32
CA ARG A 98 3.60 -15.25 3.74
C ARG A 98 4.25 -16.57 3.30
N LYS A 99 3.44 -17.62 3.09
CA LYS A 99 3.91 -18.92 2.60
C LYS A 99 4.39 -18.85 1.14
N SER A 100 3.79 -18.01 0.30
CA SER A 100 4.23 -17.81 -1.09
C SER A 100 5.64 -17.20 -1.14
N LEU A 101 6.01 -16.40 -0.13
CA LEU A 101 7.34 -15.82 0.04
C LEU A 101 8.38 -16.76 0.67
N SER A 102 8.00 -17.94 1.15
CA SER A 102 8.92 -18.85 1.83
C SER A 102 9.80 -19.62 0.84
N VAL A 103 11.06 -19.23 0.64
CA VAL A 103 12.03 -19.95 -0.22
C VAL A 103 12.87 -20.92 0.63
N LYS A 104 13.36 -22.02 0.05
CA LYS A 104 14.16 -23.04 0.78
C LYS A 104 15.43 -22.46 1.41
N ASP A 105 16.10 -21.55 0.70
CA ASP A 105 17.31 -20.86 1.17
C ASP A 105 17.13 -19.35 1.00
N PRO A 106 16.52 -18.65 1.97
CA PRO A 106 16.24 -17.21 1.88
C PRO A 106 17.52 -16.37 1.78
N GLU A 107 18.61 -16.81 2.43
CA GLU A 107 19.86 -16.07 2.49
C GLU A 107 20.55 -16.01 1.12
N LYS A 108 20.44 -17.06 0.32
CA LYS A 108 20.91 -17.09 -1.08
C LYS A 108 20.34 -15.97 -1.94
N TYR A 109 19.09 -15.57 -1.66
CA TYR A 109 18.37 -14.52 -2.39
C TYR A 109 18.42 -13.16 -1.69
N GLU A 110 19.24 -13.02 -0.64
CA GLU A 110 19.26 -11.84 0.24
C GLU A 110 17.88 -11.52 0.86
N PHE A 111 16.98 -12.50 0.92
CA PHE A 111 15.63 -12.30 1.45
C PHE A 111 15.63 -12.44 2.97
N ARG A 112 15.50 -11.31 3.67
CA ARG A 112 15.53 -11.24 5.14
C ARG A 112 14.17 -10.78 5.70
N PRO A 113 13.12 -11.62 5.65
CA PRO A 113 11.75 -11.20 5.98
C PRO A 113 11.58 -10.69 7.41
N LYS A 114 12.35 -11.22 8.37
CA LYS A 114 12.34 -10.76 9.76
C LYS A 114 12.90 -9.35 9.89
N GLN A 115 14.01 -9.06 9.20
CA GLN A 115 14.63 -7.73 9.20
C GLN A 115 13.72 -6.73 8.48
N LEU A 116 13.14 -7.14 7.34
CA LEU A 116 12.23 -6.31 6.59
C LEU A 116 10.98 -5.96 7.41
N LEU A 117 10.39 -6.93 8.12
CA LEU A 117 9.26 -6.66 9.02
C LEU A 117 9.63 -5.65 10.11
N LYS A 118 10.83 -5.79 10.71
CA LYS A 118 11.33 -4.82 11.70
C LYS A 118 11.40 -3.41 11.11
N GLN A 119 12.01 -3.24 9.93
CA GLN A 119 12.13 -1.95 9.27
C GLN A 119 10.77 -1.35 8.88
N ILE A 120 9.84 -2.17 8.37
CA ILE A 120 8.49 -1.71 8.02
C ILE A 120 7.75 -1.21 9.27
N VAL A 121 7.83 -1.93 10.39
CA VAL A 121 7.22 -1.51 11.66
C VAL A 121 7.90 -0.26 12.22
N GLU A 122 9.21 -0.13 12.11
CA GLU A 122 9.95 1.08 12.47
C GLU A 122 9.45 2.29 11.66
N ILE A 123 9.28 2.16 10.33
CA ILE A 123 8.74 3.24 9.48
C ILE A 123 7.35 3.68 9.94
N TYR A 124 6.43 2.74 10.24
CA TYR A 124 5.12 3.07 10.80
C TYR A 124 5.23 3.93 12.06
N VAL A 125 6.10 3.51 12.99
CA VAL A 125 6.29 4.19 14.27
C VAL A 125 6.93 5.57 14.07
N HIS A 126 7.95 5.68 13.21
CA HIS A 126 8.62 6.95 12.92
C HIS A 126 7.65 7.99 12.35
N ILE A 127 6.82 7.59 11.37
CA ILE A 127 5.80 8.47 10.79
C ILE A 127 4.77 8.86 11.86
N ALA A 128 4.30 7.89 12.66
CA ALA A 128 3.33 8.16 13.73
C ALA A 128 3.86 9.10 14.82
N ARG A 129 5.16 9.03 15.16
CA ARG A 129 5.82 9.98 16.08
C ARG A 129 5.84 11.41 15.53
N GLY A 130 6.00 11.57 14.22
CA GLY A 130 5.94 12.87 13.55
C GLY A 130 4.51 13.41 13.36
N ASP A 131 3.50 12.57 13.52
CA ASP A 131 2.10 12.87 13.17
C ASP A 131 1.37 13.67 14.25
N LYS A 132 1.70 14.96 14.36
CA LYS A 132 1.02 15.89 15.27
C LYS A 132 -0.47 16.08 14.94
N GLY A 133 -0.87 15.85 13.70
CA GLY A 133 -2.24 16.02 13.21
C GLY A 133 -3.11 14.79 13.35
N ASN A 134 -2.54 13.65 13.77
CA ASN A 134 -3.22 12.35 13.82
C ASN A 134 -3.86 11.94 12.49
N VAL A 135 -3.25 12.33 11.36
CA VAL A 135 -3.75 12.04 10.00
C VAL A 135 -3.36 10.65 9.52
N PHE A 136 -2.24 10.11 10.00
CA PHE A 136 -1.68 8.84 9.55
C PHE A 136 -2.52 7.62 9.92
N PRO A 137 -3.08 7.48 11.14
CA PRO A 137 -3.96 6.36 11.47
C PRO A 137 -5.19 6.29 10.56
N ALA A 138 -5.77 7.44 10.20
CA ALA A 138 -6.88 7.51 9.27
C ALA A 138 -6.45 7.05 7.86
N ALA A 139 -5.30 7.53 7.37
CA ALA A 139 -4.75 7.09 6.08
C ALA A 139 -4.47 5.57 6.04
N VAL A 140 -3.91 5.01 7.14
CA VAL A 140 -3.70 3.57 7.31
C VAL A 140 -5.01 2.79 7.22
N SER A 141 -6.05 3.25 7.90
CA SER A 141 -7.35 2.56 7.93
C SER A 141 -8.15 2.64 6.63
N LYS A 142 -7.89 3.65 5.79
CA LYS A 142 -8.62 3.92 4.55
C LYS A 142 -8.27 2.94 3.42
N ASP A 143 -7.13 2.25 3.51
CA ASP A 143 -6.70 1.29 2.48
C ASP A 143 -7.49 -0.03 2.56
N GLY A 144 -8.65 -0.07 1.91
CA GLY A 144 -9.53 -1.26 1.91
C GLY A 144 -8.94 -2.52 1.26
N ARG A 145 -7.77 -2.44 0.61
CA ARG A 145 -7.13 -3.60 -0.04
C ARG A 145 -6.22 -4.38 0.88
N SER A 146 -5.41 -3.69 1.68
CA SER A 146 -4.35 -4.32 2.47
C SER A 146 -4.49 -4.11 3.97
N TYR A 147 -5.25 -3.09 4.40
CA TYR A 147 -5.47 -2.86 5.82
C TYR A 147 -6.27 -3.99 6.47
N ASN A 148 -5.75 -4.50 7.58
CA ASN A 148 -6.48 -5.37 8.49
C ASN A 148 -5.92 -5.16 9.90
N ALA A 149 -6.79 -4.75 10.84
CA ALA A 149 -6.40 -4.47 12.23
C ALA A 149 -5.69 -5.64 12.92
N GLN A 150 -6.02 -6.89 12.57
CA GLN A 150 -5.41 -8.10 13.15
C GLN A 150 -3.93 -8.26 12.76
N LEU A 151 -3.52 -7.69 11.62
CA LEU A 151 -2.12 -7.77 11.18
C LEU A 151 -1.18 -7.02 12.13
N PHE A 152 -1.64 -5.95 12.78
CA PHE A 152 -0.83 -5.19 13.74
C PHE A 152 -0.47 -6.04 14.95
N THR A 153 -1.46 -6.75 15.51
CA THR A 153 -1.22 -7.67 16.64
C THR A 153 -0.36 -8.87 16.21
N ALA A 154 -0.66 -9.47 15.05
CA ALA A 154 0.12 -10.60 14.55
C ALA A 154 1.59 -10.23 14.26
N ALA A 155 1.84 -9.03 13.74
CA ALA A 155 3.18 -8.52 13.51
C ALA A 155 3.92 -8.28 14.84
N ALA A 156 3.24 -7.67 15.82
CA ALA A 156 3.80 -7.46 17.15
C ALA A 156 4.21 -8.78 17.83
N ASP A 157 3.40 -9.83 17.71
CA ASP A 157 3.73 -11.16 18.24
C ASP A 157 4.97 -11.77 17.58
N ILE A 158 5.13 -11.57 16.26
CA ILE A 158 6.34 -12.00 15.53
C ILE A 158 7.55 -11.21 16.02
N LEU A 159 7.43 -9.88 16.15
CA LEU A 159 8.51 -9.02 16.63
C LEU A 159 8.96 -9.38 18.04
N TRP A 160 8.04 -9.66 18.96
CA TRP A 160 8.37 -10.15 20.29
C TRP A 160 9.19 -11.44 20.26
N LYS A 161 8.80 -12.41 19.42
CA LYS A 161 9.50 -13.70 19.28
C LYS A 161 10.90 -13.59 18.72
N ILE A 162 11.17 -12.57 17.89
CA ILE A 162 12.49 -12.36 17.29
C ILE A 162 13.36 -11.36 18.07
N GLY A 163 12.91 -10.89 19.23
CA GLY A 163 13.66 -9.95 20.07
C GLY A 163 13.64 -8.51 19.58
N GLY A 164 12.51 -8.06 19.02
CA GLY A 164 12.29 -6.66 18.63
C GLY A 164 12.28 -5.70 19.82
N ASP A 165 12.45 -4.40 19.53
CA ASP A 165 12.43 -3.34 20.54
C ASP A 165 11.03 -3.20 21.15
N ALA A 166 10.93 -3.31 22.49
CA ALA A 166 9.67 -3.29 23.21
C ALA A 166 8.92 -1.95 23.09
N ASN A 167 9.63 -0.82 23.00
CA ASN A 167 9.01 0.50 22.82
C ASN A 167 8.43 0.63 21.41
N ILE A 168 9.18 0.22 20.38
CA ILE A 168 8.69 0.19 18.99
C ILE A 168 7.44 -0.70 18.88
N ILE A 169 7.46 -1.90 19.47
CA ILE A 169 6.30 -2.80 19.44
C ILE A 169 5.09 -2.17 20.13
N LYS A 170 5.29 -1.55 21.30
CA LYS A 170 4.20 -0.87 22.03
C LYS A 170 3.59 0.26 21.21
N GLU A 171 4.41 1.15 20.67
CA GLU A 171 3.96 2.28 19.86
C GLU A 171 3.26 1.83 18.57
N PHE A 172 3.74 0.73 17.97
CA PHE A 172 3.09 0.13 16.81
C PHE A 172 1.70 -0.44 17.13
N ILE A 173 1.52 -1.08 18.28
CA ILE A 173 0.20 -1.52 18.75
C ILE A 173 -0.72 -0.33 19.00
N GLU A 174 -0.22 0.74 19.62
CA GLU A 174 -0.97 1.98 19.84
C GLU A 174 -1.43 2.61 18.51
N LEU A 175 -0.57 2.65 17.50
CA LEU A 175 -0.94 3.07 16.15
C LEU A 175 -2.05 2.19 15.56
N GLY A 176 -1.93 0.87 15.68
CA GLY A 176 -2.95 -0.08 15.23
C GLY A 176 -4.31 0.16 15.89
N ASN A 177 -4.33 0.48 17.18
CA ASN A 177 -5.54 0.85 17.91
C ASN A 177 -6.15 2.17 17.40
N LYS A 178 -5.32 3.18 17.13
CA LYS A 178 -5.78 4.45 16.53
C LYS A 178 -6.35 4.23 15.13
N ALA A 179 -5.70 3.40 14.31
CA ALA A 179 -6.20 3.07 12.97
C ALA A 179 -7.53 2.31 13.04
N LYS A 180 -7.68 1.38 13.99
CA LYS A 180 -8.96 0.70 14.23
C LYS A 180 -10.06 1.65 14.66
N ALA A 181 -9.77 2.60 15.54
CA ALA A 181 -10.72 3.63 15.95
C ALA A 181 -11.13 4.52 14.76
N ALA A 182 -10.17 4.97 13.96
CA ALA A 182 -10.42 5.76 12.75
C ALA A 182 -11.27 5.00 11.73
N ALA A 183 -11.03 3.70 11.55
CA ALA A 183 -11.86 2.83 10.71
C ALA A 183 -13.31 2.79 11.19
N SER A 184 -13.52 2.58 12.50
CA SER A 184 -14.85 2.54 13.11
C SER A 184 -15.58 3.87 12.94
N GLU A 185 -14.91 4.98 13.22
CA GLU A 185 -15.47 6.33 13.08
C GLU A 185 -15.86 6.62 11.63
N ALA A 186 -15.03 6.21 10.65
CA ALA A 186 -15.36 6.35 9.25
C ALA A 186 -16.60 5.53 8.84
N MET A 187 -16.70 4.28 9.31
CA MET A 187 -17.88 3.43 9.07
C MET A 187 -19.14 4.01 9.71
N ASP A 188 -19.05 4.50 10.94
CA ASP A 188 -20.17 5.12 11.64
C ASP A 188 -20.62 6.43 10.97
N ALA A 189 -19.67 7.22 10.46
CA ALA A 189 -19.96 8.43 9.69
C ALA A 189 -20.63 8.10 8.35
N GLU A 190 -20.15 7.08 7.64
CA GLU A 190 -20.75 6.62 6.38
C GLU A 190 -22.17 6.07 6.59
N ALA A 191 -22.36 5.23 7.62
CA ALA A 191 -23.67 4.71 7.99
C ALA A 191 -24.67 5.82 8.36
N ALA A 192 -24.19 6.93 8.94
CA ALA A 192 -25.01 8.09 9.27
C ALA A 192 -25.44 8.92 8.05
N LEU A 193 -24.72 8.85 6.92
CA LEU A 193 -25.02 9.64 5.72
C LEU A 193 -26.17 9.05 4.89
N GLY A 194 -26.48 7.76 5.05
CA GLY A 194 -27.55 7.09 4.30
C GLY A 194 -27.28 7.05 2.79
N GLU A 195 -28.33 7.12 1.97
CA GLU A 195 -28.19 7.19 0.51
C GLU A 195 -27.62 8.56 0.09
N ILE A 196 -26.41 8.53 -0.46
CA ILE A 196 -25.71 9.70 -0.99
C ILE A 196 -26.14 9.90 -2.45
N PRO A 197 -26.63 11.09 -2.85
CA PRO A 197 -26.93 11.39 -4.25
C PRO A 197 -25.71 11.20 -5.16
N ASP A 198 -25.91 10.57 -6.32
CA ASP A 198 -24.83 10.25 -7.29
C ASP A 198 -24.01 11.48 -7.69
N GLU A 199 -24.63 12.66 -7.76
CA GLU A 199 -23.98 13.93 -8.08
C GLU A 199 -22.93 14.39 -7.05
N PHE A 200 -22.94 13.82 -5.84
CA PHE A 200 -21.96 14.10 -4.79
C PHE A 200 -20.84 13.07 -4.73
N LEU A 201 -20.95 11.99 -5.50
CA LEU A 201 -19.98 10.91 -5.53
C LEU A 201 -18.88 11.20 -6.56
N ASP A 202 -17.65 10.86 -6.19
CA ASP A 202 -16.52 10.89 -7.08
C ASP A 202 -16.74 9.87 -8.22
N PRO A 203 -16.58 10.26 -9.49
CA PRO A 203 -16.86 9.39 -10.64
C PRO A 203 -15.92 8.18 -10.78
N ILE A 204 -14.79 8.16 -10.08
CA ILE A 204 -13.83 7.05 -10.09
C ILE A 204 -13.94 6.22 -8.82
N GLN A 205 -13.97 6.87 -7.66
CA GLN A 205 -13.96 6.19 -6.37
C GLN A 205 -15.35 5.82 -5.87
N TYR A 206 -16.43 6.40 -6.43
CA TYR A 206 -17.80 6.26 -5.94
C TYR A 206 -17.95 6.59 -4.44
N THR A 207 -17.12 7.51 -3.95
CA THR A 207 -17.14 8.02 -2.57
C THR A 207 -17.53 9.49 -2.56
N LEU A 208 -18.12 9.99 -1.47
CA LEU A 208 -18.44 11.41 -1.31
C LEU A 208 -17.23 12.31 -1.57
N MET A 209 -17.35 13.26 -2.50
CA MET A 209 -16.32 14.26 -2.78
C MET A 209 -16.15 15.22 -1.59
N LYS A 210 -14.90 15.51 -1.21
CA LYS A 210 -14.56 16.45 -0.12
C LYS A 210 -14.15 17.81 -0.65
N ASP A 211 -13.38 17.82 -1.74
CA ASP A 211 -12.97 19.04 -2.42
C ASP A 211 -13.18 18.91 -3.94
N PRO A 212 -14.44 19.05 -4.40
CA PRO A 212 -14.76 18.85 -5.81
C PRO A 212 -14.10 19.91 -6.70
N VAL A 213 -13.46 19.45 -7.78
CA VAL A 213 -12.86 20.27 -8.83
C VAL A 213 -13.41 19.88 -10.19
N ILE A 214 -13.55 20.86 -11.08
CA ILE A 214 -14.03 20.68 -12.45
C ILE A 214 -12.82 20.50 -13.37
N LEU A 215 -12.85 19.44 -14.16
CA LEU A 215 -11.89 19.21 -15.23
C LEU A 215 -12.25 20.09 -16.45
N PRO A 216 -11.32 20.86 -17.02
CA PRO A 216 -11.63 21.86 -18.04
C PRO A 216 -12.12 21.26 -19.37
N SER A 217 -11.65 20.07 -19.75
CA SER A 217 -12.02 19.43 -21.03
C SER A 217 -13.30 18.60 -20.90
N SER A 218 -13.37 17.66 -19.96
CA SER A 218 -14.54 16.79 -19.76
C SER A 218 -15.72 17.47 -19.05
N LYS A 219 -15.48 18.59 -18.35
CA LYS A 219 -16.45 19.28 -17.48
C LYS A 219 -16.98 18.41 -16.33
N ILE A 220 -16.35 17.27 -16.07
CA ILE A 220 -16.69 16.38 -14.98
C ILE A 220 -16.14 16.95 -13.68
N SER A 221 -16.95 16.87 -12.61
CA SER A 221 -16.48 17.15 -11.26
C SER A 221 -15.89 15.89 -10.63
N ILE A 222 -14.72 16.01 -10.04
CA ILE A 222 -13.97 14.93 -9.40
C ILE A 222 -13.34 15.46 -8.11
N ASP A 223 -13.07 14.61 -7.13
CA ASP A 223 -12.38 15.04 -5.91
C ASP A 223 -10.92 15.41 -6.22
N ARG A 224 -10.44 16.54 -5.65
CA ARG A 224 -9.09 17.05 -5.90
C ARG A 224 -8.01 16.00 -5.61
N ALA A 225 -8.13 15.25 -4.51
CA ALA A 225 -7.11 14.27 -4.14
C ALA A 225 -7.06 13.11 -5.14
N VAL A 226 -8.21 12.77 -5.74
CA VAL A 226 -8.31 11.72 -6.76
C VAL A 226 -7.62 12.13 -8.06
N ILE A 227 -7.92 13.33 -8.57
CA ILE A 227 -7.28 13.81 -9.80
C ILE A 227 -5.79 14.11 -9.60
N GLN A 228 -5.39 14.69 -8.46
CA GLN A 228 -3.97 14.88 -8.15
C GLN A 228 -3.20 13.55 -8.14
N ARG A 229 -3.82 12.48 -7.61
CA ARG A 229 -3.20 11.15 -7.64
C ARG A 229 -2.98 10.65 -9.07
N HIS A 230 -3.93 10.89 -9.98
CA HIS A 230 -3.81 10.55 -11.40
C HIS A 230 -2.68 11.36 -12.07
N LEU A 231 -2.65 12.67 -11.86
CA LEU A 231 -1.66 13.58 -12.44
C LEU A 231 -0.21 13.32 -12.01
N LEU A 232 -0.02 12.66 -10.87
CA LEU A 232 1.30 12.19 -10.44
C LEU A 232 1.84 11.01 -11.27
N SER A 233 0.99 10.36 -12.07
CA SER A 233 1.36 9.26 -12.96
C SER A 233 1.17 9.60 -14.44
N ASP A 234 0.13 10.37 -14.77
CA ASP A 234 -0.24 10.72 -16.15
C ASP A 234 -0.85 12.13 -16.21
N ASN A 235 -0.28 13.01 -17.04
CA ASN A 235 -0.72 14.41 -17.20
C ASN A 235 -1.88 14.55 -18.19
N THR A 236 -2.93 13.75 -17.99
CA THR A 236 -4.12 13.73 -18.83
C THR A 236 -5.42 13.74 -18.01
N ASP A 237 -6.53 14.07 -18.67
CA ASP A 237 -7.88 13.88 -18.14
C ASP A 237 -8.26 12.39 -18.24
N PRO A 238 -8.64 11.72 -17.14
CA PRO A 238 -8.89 10.28 -17.14
C PRO A 238 -10.10 9.84 -17.97
N PHE A 239 -10.99 10.77 -18.36
CA PHE A 239 -12.22 10.47 -19.11
C PHE A 239 -12.08 10.65 -20.62
N ASN A 240 -11.21 11.56 -21.07
CA ASN A 240 -11.06 11.86 -22.50
C ASN A 240 -9.60 11.91 -22.98
N ARG A 241 -8.62 11.69 -22.10
CA ARG A 241 -7.17 11.68 -22.36
C ARG A 241 -6.59 12.99 -22.90
N SER A 242 -7.31 14.11 -22.75
CA SER A 242 -6.78 15.44 -23.10
C SER A 242 -5.69 15.85 -22.12
N HIS A 243 -4.75 16.69 -22.55
CA HIS A 243 -3.71 17.21 -21.67
C HIS A 243 -4.32 17.97 -20.48
N LEU A 244 -3.82 17.67 -19.27
CA LEU A 244 -4.29 18.27 -18.02
C LEU A 244 -3.13 18.41 -17.05
N THR A 245 -3.04 19.57 -16.39
CA THR A 245 -2.08 19.84 -15.31
C THR A 245 -2.80 20.32 -14.05
N GLN A 246 -2.11 20.28 -12.91
CA GLN A 246 -2.71 20.59 -11.60
C GLN A 246 -3.23 22.04 -11.50
N ASP A 247 -2.57 22.99 -12.16
CA ASP A 247 -2.94 24.41 -12.20
C ASP A 247 -4.20 24.67 -13.05
N MET A 248 -4.57 23.75 -13.94
CA MET A 248 -5.78 23.86 -14.76
C MET A 248 -7.06 23.44 -14.01
N LEU A 249 -6.95 22.90 -12.79
CA LEU A 249 -8.09 22.42 -12.00
C LEU A 249 -8.92 23.58 -11.45
N ILE A 250 -10.21 23.63 -11.82
CA ILE A 250 -11.12 24.71 -11.41
C ILE A 250 -11.89 24.27 -10.15
N PRO A 251 -11.83 24.98 -9.01
CA PRO A 251 -12.63 24.62 -7.83
C PRO A 251 -14.14 24.65 -8.10
N ASN A 252 -14.87 23.58 -7.76
CA ASN A 252 -16.33 23.54 -7.84
C ASN A 252 -16.97 23.99 -6.51
N VAL A 253 -16.93 25.29 -6.25
CA VAL A 253 -17.38 25.88 -4.98
C VAL A 253 -18.88 25.64 -4.73
N GLU A 254 -19.69 25.64 -5.79
CA GLU A 254 -21.14 25.39 -5.69
C GLU A 254 -21.44 23.95 -5.26
N LEU A 255 -20.81 22.97 -5.92
CA LEU A 255 -20.98 21.56 -5.56
C LEU A 255 -20.50 21.28 -4.14
N LYS A 256 -19.38 21.88 -3.76
CA LYS A 256 -18.86 21.79 -2.39
C LYS A 256 -19.88 22.28 -1.36
N ALA A 257 -20.49 23.45 -1.59
CA ALA A 257 -21.51 23.99 -0.70
C ALA A 257 -22.75 23.08 -0.58
N ARG A 258 -23.18 22.47 -1.70
CA ARG A 258 -24.30 21.51 -1.71
C ARG A 258 -23.97 20.24 -0.93
N ILE A 259 -22.75 19.72 -1.07
CA ILE A 259 -22.26 18.55 -0.32
C ILE A 259 -22.21 18.87 1.18
N GLU A 260 -21.66 20.03 1.54
CA GLU A 260 -21.60 20.46 2.94
C GLU A 260 -22.98 20.63 3.57
N ASP A 261 -23.95 21.17 2.83
CA ASP A 261 -25.34 21.29 3.28
C ASP A 261 -26.01 19.91 3.42
N PHE A 262 -25.75 18.98 2.50
CA PHE A 262 -26.21 17.59 2.60
C PHE A 262 -25.67 16.91 3.87
N ILE A 263 -24.36 16.99 4.11
CA ILE A 263 -23.71 16.44 5.31
C ILE A 263 -24.35 17.04 6.57
N ARG A 264 -24.58 18.37 6.58
CA ARG A 264 -25.20 19.06 7.71
C ARG A 264 -26.62 18.58 7.98
N ARG A 265 -27.44 18.42 6.94
CA ARG A 265 -28.84 17.94 7.06
C ARG A 265 -28.92 16.51 7.58
N GLN A 266 -28.02 15.64 7.14
CA GLN A 266 -27.98 14.26 7.61
C GLN A 266 -27.39 14.16 9.03
N GLY A 267 -26.40 14.99 9.37
CA GLY A 267 -25.87 15.10 10.73
C GLY A 267 -26.88 15.62 11.76
N LEU A 268 -27.83 16.46 11.34
CA LEU A 268 -28.93 16.98 12.17
C LEU A 268 -30.12 16.02 12.33
N ARG A 269 -30.16 14.91 11.58
CA ARG A 269 -31.21 13.88 11.66
C ARG A 269 -30.97 12.84 12.78
N LYS A 270 -29.88 12.99 13.55
CA LYS A 270 -29.58 12.19 14.74
C LYS A 270 -30.34 12.67 15.97
#